data_AF-A0AA89B2J5-F1
#
_entry.id   AF-A0AA89B2J5-F1
#
_cell.length_a   1.000
_cell.length_b   1.000
_cell.length_c   1.000
_cell.angle_alpha   90.00
_cell.angle_beta   90.00
_cell.angle_gamma   90.00
#
_symmetry.space_group_name_H-M   'P 1'
#
loop_
_entity.id
_entity.type
_entity.pdbx_description
1 polymer ?
#
loop_
_entity_poly.entity_id
_entity_poly.type
_entity_poly.pdbx_seq_one_letter_code
_entity_poly.pdbx_strand_id
1 'polypeptide(L)'
;MDEVERLAAEDSVVIFTKSSCCMCHTIETLIRSFGANPTVYELDQLQNGREMERALKKLGRKPSVPSVFIGSELVGGSNEVMSLNIRGKLKPMLIEANAIWLPQSKLYCLTSLMRRCCMFFILQKLKMEAESKEDREVMTAAFVPI
;
A
#
# COMPACT_ATOMS: atom_id res chain seq x y z
N MET A 1 9.72 11.12 -13.09
CA MET A 1 8.98 10.49 -11.98
C MET A 1 9.96 9.61 -11.25
N ASP A 2 10.05 9.73 -9.94
CA ASP A 2 10.93 8.90 -9.13
C ASP A 2 10.36 7.47 -9.06
N GLU A 3 11.21 6.45 -9.17
CA GLU A 3 10.81 5.03 -9.20
C GLU A 3 9.93 4.63 -8.01
N VAL A 4 10.22 5.22 -6.85
CA VAL A 4 9.49 5.02 -5.58
C VAL A 4 8.02 5.44 -5.70
N GLU A 5 7.74 6.56 -6.36
CA GLU A 5 6.38 7.08 -6.53
C GLU A 5 5.58 6.20 -7.49
N ARG A 6 6.23 5.67 -8.53
CA ARG A 6 5.60 4.72 -9.46
C ARG A 6 5.17 3.45 -8.74
N LEU A 7 6.08 2.84 -7.98
CA LEU A 7 5.77 1.64 -7.19
C LEU A 7 4.69 1.92 -6.14
N ALA A 8 4.71 3.09 -5.51
CA ALA A 8 3.68 3.50 -4.55
C ALA A 8 2.30 3.80 -5.18
N ALA A 9 2.24 4.02 -6.50
CA ALA A 9 1.01 4.20 -7.24
C ALA A 9 0.45 2.87 -7.77
N GLU A 10 1.30 1.87 -7.97
CA GLU A 10 0.90 0.52 -8.44
C GLU A 10 0.13 -0.26 -7.36
N ASP A 11 0.53 -0.12 -6.10
CA ASP A 11 -0.04 -0.87 -4.98
C ASP A 11 -0.66 0.06 -3.91
N SER A 12 -1.75 -0.39 -3.28
CA SER A 12 -2.43 0.36 -2.23
C SER A 12 -1.59 0.62 -0.98
N VAL A 13 -0.67 -0.30 -0.65
CA VAL A 13 0.27 -0.14 0.47
C VAL A 13 1.61 -0.71 0.08
N VAL A 14 2.64 0.13 0.14
CA VAL A 14 4.01 -0.23 -0.18
C VAL A 14 4.93 0.07 0.99
N ILE A 15 5.81 -0.87 1.31
CA ILE A 15 6.79 -0.73 2.39
C ILE A 15 8.17 -0.97 1.79
N PHE A 16 9.03 0.04 1.87
CA PHE A 16 10.45 -0.09 1.56
C PHE A 16 11.21 -0.46 2.82
N THR A 17 11.89 -1.60 2.78
CA THR A 17 12.61 -2.18 3.91
C THR A 17 14.06 -2.46 3.53
N LYS A 18 14.83 -2.86 4.54
CA LYS A 18 16.22 -3.28 4.40
C LYS A 18 16.43 -4.51 5.26
N SER A 19 17.21 -5.48 4.78
CA SER A 19 17.46 -6.73 5.51
C SER A 19 18.14 -6.47 6.87
N SER A 20 18.92 -5.39 6.95
CA SER A 20 19.63 -4.99 8.18
C SER A 20 18.77 -4.22 9.20
N CYS A 21 17.45 -4.12 9.03
CA CYS A 21 16.55 -3.27 9.82
C CYS A 21 15.60 -4.10 10.69
N CYS A 22 15.85 -4.15 12.00
CA CYS A 22 15.00 -4.87 12.96
C CYS A 22 13.56 -4.33 13.04
N MET A 23 13.38 -3.01 12.92
CA MET A 23 12.07 -2.37 13.01
C MET A 23 11.17 -2.62 11.81
N CYS A 24 11.75 -3.00 10.67
CA CYS A 24 11.04 -3.17 9.41
C CYS A 24 10.04 -4.35 9.49
N HIS A 25 10.44 -5.47 10.09
CA HIS A 25 9.56 -6.62 10.33
C HIS A 25 8.38 -6.30 11.26
N THR A 26 8.60 -5.44 12.26
CA THR A 26 7.54 -5.01 13.18
C THR A 26 6.47 -4.22 12.44
N ILE A 27 6.85 -3.31 11.55
CA ILE A 27 5.91 -2.49 10.77
C ILE A 27 5.15 -3.34 9.76
N GLU A 28 5.84 -4.24 9.07
CA GLU A 28 5.22 -5.21 8.15
C GLU A 28 4.17 -6.06 8.87
N THR A 29 4.52 -6.62 10.03
CA THR A 29 3.60 -7.44 10.85
C THR A 29 2.43 -6.60 11.37
N LEU A 30 2.67 -5.37 11.79
CA LEU A 30 1.62 -4.46 12.26
C LEU A 30 0.58 -4.21 11.17
N ILE A 31 1.01 -3.90 9.95
CA ILE A 31 0.11 -3.64 8.82
C ILE A 31 -0.66 -4.92 8.45
N ARG A 32 0.01 -6.07 8.43
CA ARG A 32 -0.67 -7.37 8.22
C ARG A 32 -1.67 -7.69 9.33
N SER A 33 -1.40 -7.32 10.57
CA SER A 33 -2.31 -7.51 11.70
C SER A 33 -3.62 -6.71 11.55
N PHE A 34 -3.63 -5.65 10.75
CA PHE A 34 -4.86 -4.92 10.41
C PHE A 34 -5.69 -5.61 9.32
N GLY A 35 -5.20 -6.70 8.73
CA GLY A 35 -5.83 -7.39 7.60
C GLY A 35 -5.52 -6.74 6.25
N ALA A 36 -4.50 -5.89 6.17
CA ALA A 36 -3.99 -5.36 4.91
C ALA A 36 -2.87 -6.25 4.36
N ASN A 37 -2.73 -6.28 3.04
CA ASN A 37 -1.64 -6.99 2.37
C ASN A 37 -0.65 -5.98 1.75
N PRO A 38 0.40 -5.57 2.48
CA PRO A 38 1.39 -4.63 1.95
C PRO A 38 2.38 -5.32 1.02
N THR A 39 2.76 -4.63 -0.05
CA THR A 39 3.90 -5.02 -0.90
C THR A 39 5.19 -4.55 -0.24
N VAL A 40 6.12 -5.47 -0.03
CA VAL A 40 7.41 -5.19 0.65
C VAL A 40 8.53 -5.24 -0.37
N TYR A 41 9.28 -4.14 -0.49
CA TYR A 41 10.46 -4.03 -1.34
C TYR A 41 11.72 -3.94 -0.48
N GLU A 42 12.55 -4.98 -0.54
CA GLU A 42 13.84 -5.01 0.14
C GLU A 42 14.91 -4.33 -0.70
N LEU A 43 15.35 -3.14 -0.26
CA LEU A 43 16.33 -2.34 -0.99
C LEU A 43 17.71 -3.00 -1.12
N ASP A 44 18.05 -3.96 -0.24
CA ASP A 44 19.32 -4.69 -0.33
C ASP A 44 19.34 -5.76 -1.42
N GLN A 45 18.18 -6.33 -1.73
CA GLN A 45 18.04 -7.41 -2.71
C GLN A 45 17.86 -6.88 -4.13
N LEU A 46 17.44 -5.63 -4.26
CA LEU A 46 17.17 -4.99 -5.54
C LEU A 46 18.43 -4.34 -6.12
N GLN A 47 18.70 -4.56 -7.41
CA GLN A 47 19.82 -3.93 -8.11
C GLN A 47 19.72 -2.40 -8.14
N ASN A 48 18.49 -1.86 -8.21
CA ASN A 48 18.18 -0.43 -8.17
C ASN A 48 17.99 0.12 -6.73
N GLY A 49 18.24 -0.68 -5.69
CA GLY A 49 17.97 -0.30 -4.31
C GLY A 49 18.70 0.97 -3.85
N ARG A 50 19.94 1.21 -4.34
CA ARG A 50 20.69 2.45 -4.06
C ARG A 50 20.03 3.70 -4.65
N GLU A 51 19.39 3.58 -5.81
CA GLU A 51 18.70 4.71 -6.44
C GLU A 51 17.40 5.01 -5.72
N MET A 52 16.65 3.98 -5.35
CA MET A 52 15.43 4.09 -4.54
C MET A 52 15.72 4.70 -3.17
N GLU A 53 16.81 4.31 -2.51
CA GLU A 53 17.21 4.92 -1.24
C GLU A 53 17.52 6.42 -1.39
N ARG A 54 18.15 6.83 -2.50
CA ARG A 54 18.37 8.25 -2.81
C ARG A 54 17.05 8.98 -3.05
N ALA A 55 16.11 8.38 -3.77
CA ALA A 55 14.78 8.96 -3.99
C ALA A 55 14.04 9.14 -2.66
N LEU A 56 14.05 8.14 -1.77
CA LEU A 56 13.47 8.24 -0.42
C LEU A 56 14.13 9.36 0.41
N LYS A 57 15.45 9.54 0.30
CA LYS A 57 16.17 10.66 0.95
C LYS A 57 15.76 12.02 0.39
N LYS A 58 15.53 12.12 -0.93
CA LYS A 58 15.04 13.35 -1.57
C LYS A 58 13.64 13.72 -1.12
N LEU A 59 12.78 12.74 -0.89
CA LEU A 59 11.44 12.90 -0.28
C LEU A 59 11.49 13.30 1.20
N GLY A 60 12.69 13.55 1.76
CA GLY A 60 12.86 14.07 3.12
C GLY A 60 12.95 13.00 4.21
N ARG A 61 13.11 11.71 3.87
CA ARG A 61 13.18 10.63 4.87
C ARG A 61 14.59 10.44 5.44
N LYS A 62 14.71 10.64 6.76
CA LYS A 62 15.87 10.33 7.60
C LYS A 62 15.36 9.72 8.92
N PRO A 63 15.52 8.41 9.17
CA PRO A 63 16.17 7.38 8.35
C PRO A 63 15.41 7.02 7.07
N SER A 64 16.11 6.46 6.08
CA SER A 64 15.54 6.14 4.76
C SER A 64 14.67 4.88 4.74
N VAL A 65 14.80 4.03 5.76
CA VAL A 65 14.01 2.81 5.97
C VAL A 65 13.67 2.65 7.45
N PRO A 66 12.52 2.05 7.80
CA PRO A 66 11.43 1.70 6.88
C PRO A 66 10.76 2.96 6.32
N SER A 67 10.32 2.92 5.06
CA SER A 67 9.48 3.96 4.46
C SER A 67 8.16 3.35 4.00
N VAL A 68 7.04 3.85 4.52
CA VAL A 68 5.70 3.32 4.29
C VAL A 68 4.88 4.30 3.48
N PHE A 69 4.29 3.78 2.41
CA PHE A 69 3.36 4.48 1.53
C PHE A 69 1.98 3.82 1.63
N ILE A 70 0.94 4.64 1.75
CA ILE A 70 -0.46 4.21 1.80
C ILE A 70 -1.24 5.06 0.81
N GLY A 71 -1.89 4.43 -0.17
CA GLY A 71 -2.72 5.10 -1.17
C GLY A 71 -1.98 6.21 -1.92
N SER A 72 -0.75 5.94 -2.38
CA SER A 72 0.21 6.88 -2.98
C SER A 72 0.79 7.97 -2.07
N GLU A 73 0.33 8.09 -0.82
CA GLU A 73 0.84 9.07 0.15
C GLU A 73 1.97 8.49 1.00
N LEU A 74 3.04 9.28 1.17
CA LEU A 74 4.15 8.95 2.06
C LEU A 74 3.78 9.20 3.53
N VAL A 75 3.43 8.12 4.24
CA VAL A 75 3.06 8.17 5.65
C VAL A 75 4.28 8.41 6.54
N GLY A 76 5.40 7.74 6.23
CA GLY A 76 6.68 7.94 6.89
C GLY A 76 7.35 6.66 7.34
N GLY A 77 8.13 6.72 8.43
CA GLY A 77 8.89 5.59 8.93
C GLY A 77 8.28 4.92 10.14
N SER A 78 9.10 4.19 10.90
CA SER A 78 8.62 3.40 12.03
C SER A 78 7.96 4.24 13.12
N ASN A 79 8.53 5.42 13.40
CA ASN A 79 8.04 6.29 14.46
C ASN A 79 6.71 6.96 14.08
N GLU A 80 6.58 7.41 12.83
CA GLU A 80 5.35 8.01 12.33
C GLU A 80 4.21 6.99 12.28
N VAL A 81 4.48 5.78 11.77
CA VAL A 81 3.50 4.69 11.71
C VAL A 81 3.05 4.28 13.11
N MET A 82 3.99 4.13 14.06
CA MET A 82 3.65 3.81 15.44
C MET A 82 2.83 4.93 16.09
N SER A 83 3.17 6.19 15.82
CA SER A 83 2.42 7.35 16.31
C SER A 83 1.00 7.37 15.77
N LEU A 84 0.79 7.04 14.48
CA LEU A 84 -0.53 6.94 13.86
C LEU A 84 -1.34 5.77 14.41
N ASN A 85 -0.68 4.67 14.74
CA ASN A 85 -1.29 3.52 15.39
C ASN A 85 -1.83 3.90 16.78
N ILE A 86 -1.02 4.57 17.61
CA ILE A 86 -1.44 5.04 18.95
C ILE A 86 -2.60 6.04 18.85
N ARG A 87 -2.59 6.91 17.83
CA ARG A 87 -3.67 7.87 17.56
C ARG A 87 -4.93 7.23 16.95
N GLY A 88 -4.90 5.94 16.61
CA GLY A 88 -6.01 5.25 15.95
C GLY A 88 -6.27 5.69 14.50
N LYS A 89 -5.34 6.41 13.86
CA LYS A 89 -5.49 6.93 12.48
C LYS A 89 -4.99 5.96 11.41
N LEU A 90 -4.20 4.97 11.77
CA LEU A 90 -3.63 4.03 10.78
C LEU A 90 -4.71 3.18 10.09
N LYS A 91 -5.68 2.67 10.86
CA LYS A 91 -6.78 1.86 10.34
C LYS A 91 -7.66 2.60 9.32
N PRO A 92 -8.18 3.82 9.57
CA PRO A 92 -8.99 4.53 8.58
C PRO A 92 -8.20 4.84 7.30
N MET A 93 -6.92 5.20 7.39
CA MET A 93 -6.08 5.40 6.19
C MET A 93 -5.97 4.14 5.33
N LEU A 94 -5.80 2.97 5.96
CA LEU A 94 -5.77 1.69 5.25
C LEU A 94 -7.13 1.36 4.59
N ILE A 95 -8.24 1.79 5.18
CA ILE A 95 -9.59 1.61 4.60
C ILE A 95 -9.79 2.55 3.41
N GLU A 96 -9.40 3.81 3.55
CA GLU A 96 -9.46 4.82 2.48
C GLU A 96 -8.61 4.41 1.27
N ALA A 97 -7.44 3.82 1.51
CA ALA A 97 -6.58 3.25 0.48
C ALA A 97 -7.08 1.89 -0.09
N ASN A 98 -8.22 1.37 0.36
CA ASN A 98 -8.75 0.04 0.01
C ASN A 98 -7.77 -1.13 0.27
N ALA A 99 -6.86 -0.98 1.22
CA ALA A 99 -5.81 -1.95 1.49
C ALA A 99 -6.26 -3.15 2.35
N ILE A 100 -7.35 -2.98 3.11
CA ILE A 100 -7.87 -4.04 3.99
C ILE A 100 -8.84 -4.91 3.21
N TRP A 101 -8.52 -6.20 3.10
CA TRP A 101 -9.43 -7.20 2.54
C TRP A 101 -10.44 -7.61 3.62
N LEU A 102 -11.46 -6.78 3.85
CA LEU A 102 -12.62 -7.22 4.62
C LEU A 102 -13.51 -8.03 3.67
N PRO A 103 -13.79 -9.32 3.95
CA PRO A 103 -15.03 -9.90 3.45
C PRO A 103 -16.14 -8.99 3.98
N GLN A 104 -16.95 -8.41 3.08
CA GLN A 104 -17.95 -7.39 3.39
C GLN A 104 -19.04 -7.84 4.39
N SER A 105 -18.92 -9.00 5.05
CA SER A 105 -19.94 -9.64 5.89
C SER A 105 -20.36 -8.89 7.16
N LYS A 106 -19.73 -7.75 7.51
CA LYS A 106 -20.13 -6.95 8.69
C LYS A 106 -20.51 -5.49 8.43
N LEU A 107 -20.65 -5.05 7.17
CA LEU A 107 -21.17 -3.70 6.89
C LEU A 107 -22.69 -3.65 6.64
N TYR A 108 -23.37 -4.80 6.58
CA TYR A 108 -24.81 -4.83 6.27
C TYR A 108 -25.76 -4.84 7.48
N CYS A 109 -25.27 -4.83 8.73
CA CYS A 109 -26.15 -5.08 9.89
C CYS A 109 -26.57 -3.83 10.70
N LEU A 110 -26.14 -2.61 10.35
CA LEU A 110 -26.41 -1.42 11.18
C LEU A 110 -27.15 -0.25 10.51
N THR A 111 -27.58 -0.36 9.25
CA THR A 111 -28.46 0.65 8.65
C THR A 111 -29.60 0.01 7.86
N SER A 112 -30.58 -0.53 8.58
CA SER A 112 -31.89 -0.90 8.01
C SER A 112 -32.69 0.31 7.44
N LEU A 113 -32.04 1.44 7.12
CA LEU A 113 -32.68 2.69 6.69
C LEU A 113 -31.95 3.45 5.57
N MET A 114 -31.20 2.77 4.69
CA MET A 114 -30.68 3.41 3.45
C MET A 114 -30.75 2.48 2.23
N ARG A 115 -31.93 1.89 1.98
CA ARG A 115 -32.17 1.02 0.81
C ARG A 115 -32.26 1.74 -0.55
N ARG A 116 -31.95 3.06 -0.65
CA ARG A 116 -32.06 3.81 -1.91
C ARG A 116 -30.78 4.50 -2.42
N CYS A 117 -29.71 4.60 -1.63
CA CYS A 117 -28.42 5.16 -2.11
C CYS A 117 -27.37 4.10 -2.49
N CYS A 118 -27.40 2.90 -1.91
CA CYS A 118 -26.32 1.92 -2.08
C CYS A 118 -26.16 1.37 -3.51
N MET A 119 -27.23 1.33 -4.31
CA MET A 119 -27.16 0.75 -5.66
C MET A 119 -26.25 1.56 -6.60
N PHE A 120 -26.10 2.88 -6.37
CA PHE A 120 -25.24 3.72 -7.19
C PHE A 120 -23.75 3.58 -6.82
N PHE A 121 -23.44 3.38 -5.53
CA PHE A 121 -22.06 3.30 -5.04
C PHE A 121 -21.43 1.93 -5.33
N ILE A 122 -22.22 0.85 -5.33
CA ILE A 122 -21.73 -0.51 -5.66
C ILE A 122 -21.45 -0.63 -7.16
N LEU A 123 -22.27 -0.02 -8.02
CA LEU A 123 -22.08 -0.04 -9.48
C LEU A 123 -20.85 0.77 -9.93
N GLN A 124 -20.48 1.85 -9.23
CA GLN A 124 -19.22 2.54 -9.51
C GLN A 124 -17.99 1.77 -9.00
N LYS A 125 -18.07 1.08 -7.86
CA LYS A 125 -16.94 0.31 -7.32
C LYS A 125 -16.58 -0.88 -8.22
N LEU A 126 -17.58 -1.59 -8.75
CA LEU A 126 -17.37 -2.70 -9.68
C LEU A 126 -16.80 -2.26 -11.05
N LYS A 127 -17.03 -1.00 -11.45
CA LYS A 127 -16.45 -0.46 -12.69
C LYS A 127 -14.95 -0.20 -12.54
N MET A 128 -14.48 0.16 -11.34
CA MET A 128 -13.06 0.44 -11.07
C MET A 128 -12.22 -0.83 -10.81
N GLU A 129 -12.80 -1.87 -10.21
CA GLU A 129 -12.09 -3.15 -10.00
C GLU A 129 -11.88 -3.96 -11.30
N ALA A 130 -12.58 -3.62 -12.39
CA ALA A 130 -12.45 -4.30 -13.67
C ALA A 130 -11.30 -3.76 -14.56
N GLU A 131 -10.80 -2.54 -14.34
CA GLU A 131 -9.70 -1.98 -15.15
C GLU A 131 -8.30 -2.35 -14.61
N SER A 132 -8.17 -2.74 -13.34
CA SER A 132 -6.85 -2.95 -12.71
C SER A 132 -6.23 -4.34 -12.94
N LYS A 133 -6.97 -5.31 -13.50
CA LYS A 133 -6.48 -6.71 -13.63
C LYS A 133 -6.05 -7.10 -15.04
N GLU A 134 -6.38 -6.30 -16.06
CA GLU A 134 -6.05 -6.60 -17.47
C GLU A 134 -4.59 -6.24 -17.84
N ASP A 135 -3.93 -5.33 -17.11
CA ASP A 135 -2.53 -4.96 -17.39
C ASP A 135 -1.49 -5.98 -16.88
N ARG A 136 -1.94 -6.98 -16.10
CA ARG A 136 -1.06 -8.00 -15.52
C ARG A 136 -0.67 -9.12 -16.49
N GLU A 137 -1.19 -9.12 -17.72
CA GLU A 137 -0.88 -10.16 -18.72
C GLU A 137 -0.02 -9.66 -19.91
N VAL A 138 0.22 -8.36 -20.06
CA VAL A 138 0.89 -7.83 -21.28
C VAL A 138 2.41 -7.64 -21.13
N MET A 139 2.97 -7.57 -19.91
CA MET A 139 4.40 -7.26 -19.75
C MET A 139 5.36 -8.47 -19.74
N THR A 140 4.84 -9.71 -19.84
CA THR A 140 5.67 -10.92 -20.01
C THR A 140 5.81 -11.40 -21.46
N ALA A 141 5.26 -10.66 -22.44
CA ALA A 141 5.38 -11.00 -23.87
C ALA A 141 6.28 -10.03 -24.63
N ALA A 142 7.49 -9.73 -24.12
CA ALA A 142 8.51 -9.02 -24.89
C ALA A 142 9.95 -9.41 -24.49
N PHE A 143 10.19 -10.67 -24.17
CA PHE A 143 11.53 -11.28 -24.13
C PHE A 143 11.25 -12.76 -24.43
N VAL A 144 11.63 -13.36 -25.55
CA VAL A 144 12.98 -13.70 -26.09
C VAL A 144 12.74 -14.26 -27.53
N PRO A 145 13.74 -14.69 -28.35
CA PRO A 145 14.94 -14.05 -28.92
C PRO A 145 14.91 -13.99 -30.47
N ILE A 146 15.82 -13.21 -31.09
CA ILE A 146 16.77 -13.69 -32.13
C ILE A 146 18.09 -12.90 -31.94
#